data_AF-A0A7M7PDL4-F1
#
_entry.id   AF-A0A7M7PDL4-F1
#
_cell.length_a   1.000
_cell.length_b   1.000
_cell.length_c   1.000
_cell.angle_alpha   90.00
_cell.angle_beta   90.00
_cell.angle_gamma   90.00
#
_symmetry.space_group_name_H-M   'P 1'
#
loop_
_entity.id
_entity.type
_entity.pdbx_description
1 polymer ?
#
loop_
_entity_poly.entity_id
_entity_poly.type
_entity_poly.pdbx_seq_one_letter_code
_entity_poly.pdbx_strand_id
1 'polypeptide(L)'
;MSPPHYSLPNTEITCAKPGAGTNTKAVSGGRRKLDQYYTYSCKGGYTATSNKLKTVCVEDGDASSGKWSVPPPTCKEITCAKPGAGTNTKAVSGGRRKLDQYYTYSCKGGYTATSNKLKTVCVEDGDASSGKWSVPPPTCKEITCAKPGAGTNTKAVSGGRRKLDQYYTYSCKGGYTATSNKLKTVCVVDGDASSGKWSVPPPTCKDLFLAWKDLQL
;
A
#
# COMPACT_ATOMS: atom_id res chain seq x y z
N MET A 1 -78.01 -39.90 13.41
CA MET A 1 -77.27 -38.63 13.51
C MET A 1 -75.79 -38.99 13.61
N SER A 2 -75.04 -38.84 12.51
CA SER A 2 -73.59 -39.08 12.50
C SER A 2 -72.86 -37.86 13.06
N PRO A 3 -71.78 -38.03 13.83
CA PRO A 3 -71.01 -36.91 14.36
C PRO A 3 -70.33 -36.13 13.23
N PRO A 4 -70.13 -34.81 13.36
CA PRO A 4 -69.49 -34.01 12.33
C PRO A 4 -68.02 -34.39 12.17
N HIS A 5 -67.60 -34.68 10.95
CA HIS A 5 -66.20 -34.79 10.57
C HIS A 5 -65.56 -33.40 10.67
N TYR A 6 -64.85 -33.12 11.76
CA TYR A 6 -63.95 -31.98 11.82
C TYR A 6 -62.76 -32.29 10.90
N SER A 7 -62.79 -31.72 9.70
CA SER A 7 -61.59 -31.62 8.86
C SER A 7 -60.66 -30.63 9.53
N LEU A 8 -59.52 -31.12 10.03
CA LEU A 8 -58.41 -30.24 10.38
C LEU A 8 -58.08 -29.42 9.14
N PRO A 9 -58.01 -28.08 9.23
CA PRO A 9 -57.62 -27.27 8.09
C PRO A 9 -56.23 -27.75 7.67
N ASN A 10 -56.07 -28.07 6.39
CA ASN A 10 -54.78 -28.40 5.80
C ASN A 10 -53.97 -27.09 5.71
N THR A 11 -53.53 -26.58 6.85
CA THR A 11 -52.79 -25.33 6.96
C THR A 11 -51.40 -25.52 6.39
N GLU A 12 -51.21 -25.06 5.15
CA GLU A 12 -49.93 -25.10 4.48
C GLU A 12 -48.92 -24.21 5.22
N ILE A 13 -47.96 -24.83 5.91
CA ILE A 13 -46.93 -24.11 6.66
C ILE A 13 -46.08 -23.29 5.69
N THR A 14 -46.11 -21.97 5.88
CA THR A 14 -45.43 -21.00 5.03
C THR A 14 -44.58 -20.07 5.89
N CYS A 15 -43.33 -19.88 5.49
CA CYS A 15 -42.43 -18.92 6.11
C CYS A 15 -42.63 -17.50 5.55
N ALA A 16 -42.38 -16.51 6.40
CA ALA A 16 -42.25 -15.13 5.97
C ALA A 16 -41.12 -14.95 4.93
N LYS A 17 -41.14 -13.84 4.19
CA LYS A 17 -40.02 -13.49 3.31
C LYS A 17 -38.72 -13.50 4.13
N PRO A 18 -37.65 -14.20 3.69
CA PRO A 18 -36.39 -14.21 4.41
C PRO A 18 -35.91 -12.77 4.66
N GLY A 19 -35.53 -12.49 5.90
CA GLY A 19 -34.97 -11.18 6.26
C GLY A 19 -33.65 -10.93 5.54
N ALA A 20 -33.30 -9.66 5.36
CA ALA A 20 -31.97 -9.28 4.94
C ALA A 20 -31.13 -8.97 6.19
N GLY A 21 -30.05 -9.74 6.38
CA GLY A 21 -29.05 -9.42 7.39
C GLY A 21 -28.21 -8.20 7.00
N THR A 22 -27.23 -7.86 7.84
CA THR A 22 -26.35 -6.71 7.60
C THR A 22 -25.44 -6.97 6.41
N ASN A 23 -25.54 -6.13 5.36
CA ASN A 23 -24.79 -6.25 4.10
C ASN A 23 -24.97 -7.59 3.37
N THR A 24 -26.13 -8.20 3.52
CA THR A 24 -26.50 -9.49 2.93
C THR A 24 -27.57 -9.31 1.85
N LYS A 25 -27.64 -10.26 0.91
CA LYS A 25 -28.75 -10.45 -0.03
C LYS A 25 -29.19 -11.92 -0.02
N ALA A 26 -30.50 -12.17 -0.05
CA ALA A 26 -31.03 -13.51 -0.31
C ALA A 26 -30.92 -13.79 -1.81
N VAL A 27 -30.31 -14.92 -2.19
CA VAL A 27 -29.86 -15.18 -3.57
C VAL A 27 -30.79 -16.14 -4.31
N SER A 28 -31.22 -17.20 -3.64
CA SER A 28 -32.08 -18.22 -4.23
C SER A 28 -33.08 -18.69 -3.20
N GLY A 29 -34.34 -18.89 -3.59
CA GLY A 29 -35.24 -19.74 -2.81
C GLY A 29 -36.60 -19.94 -3.46
N GLY A 30 -37.30 -20.95 -2.95
CA GLY A 30 -38.58 -21.43 -3.47
C GLY A 30 -39.79 -20.56 -3.09
N ARG A 31 -40.97 -21.17 -3.02
CA ARG A 31 -42.24 -20.51 -2.65
C ARG A 31 -42.44 -20.30 -1.14
N ARG A 32 -41.35 -20.32 -0.34
CA ARG A 32 -41.35 -20.15 1.14
C ARG A 32 -42.16 -21.21 1.89
N LYS A 33 -42.31 -22.41 1.31
CA LYS A 33 -43.03 -23.53 1.92
C LYS A 33 -42.14 -24.31 2.88
N LEU A 34 -42.73 -25.13 3.75
CA LEU A 34 -42.03 -26.09 4.61
C LEU A 34 -40.95 -26.88 3.83
N ASP A 35 -39.82 -27.14 4.48
CA ASP A 35 -38.61 -27.82 3.97
C ASP A 35 -37.89 -27.13 2.80
N GLN A 36 -38.45 -26.05 2.25
CA GLN A 36 -37.75 -25.26 1.26
C GLN A 36 -36.69 -24.39 1.92
N TYR A 37 -35.61 -24.15 1.17
CA TYR A 37 -34.47 -23.40 1.67
C TYR A 37 -34.24 -22.12 0.88
N TYR A 38 -33.59 -21.18 1.56
CA TYR A 38 -32.97 -20.01 0.95
C TYR A 38 -31.48 -19.99 1.21
N THR A 39 -30.73 -19.40 0.29
CA THR A 39 -29.31 -19.10 0.48
C THR A 39 -29.08 -17.60 0.54
N TYR A 40 -28.13 -17.21 1.37
CA TYR A 40 -27.66 -15.85 1.54
C TYR A 40 -26.29 -15.69 0.88
N SER A 41 -26.02 -14.49 0.36
CA SER A 41 -24.67 -14.05 0.00
C SER A 41 -24.43 -12.64 0.49
N CYS A 42 -23.16 -12.27 0.62
CA CYS A 42 -22.80 -10.92 0.96
C CYS A 42 -22.88 -10.00 -0.26
N LYS A 43 -23.14 -8.71 -0.01
CA LYS A 43 -22.96 -7.66 -1.03
C LYS A 43 -21.48 -7.57 -1.42
N GLY A 44 -21.20 -7.08 -2.62
CA GLY A 44 -19.82 -6.90 -3.09
C GLY A 44 -19.00 -6.07 -2.10
N GLY A 45 -17.79 -6.55 -1.80
CA GLY A 45 -16.88 -5.96 -0.82
C GLY A 45 -17.16 -6.32 0.65
N TYR A 46 -18.04 -7.29 0.90
CA TYR A 46 -18.31 -7.84 2.22
C TYR A 46 -18.16 -9.35 2.22
N THR A 47 -17.75 -9.89 3.37
CA THR A 47 -17.58 -11.33 3.58
C THR A 47 -18.39 -11.80 4.79
N ALA A 48 -18.83 -13.05 4.78
CA ALA A 48 -19.69 -13.59 5.81
C ALA A 48 -18.92 -13.78 7.12
N THR A 49 -19.52 -13.42 8.26
CA THR A 49 -18.92 -13.70 9.57
C THR A 49 -19.11 -15.14 10.03
N SER A 50 -19.96 -15.92 9.34
CA SER A 50 -20.21 -17.32 9.63
C SER A 50 -20.57 -18.09 8.36
N ASN A 51 -20.37 -19.41 8.38
CA ASN A 51 -20.70 -20.30 7.27
C ASN A 51 -22.21 -20.66 7.20
N LYS A 52 -23.04 -20.09 8.09
CA LYS A 52 -24.50 -20.32 8.13
C LYS A 52 -25.22 -19.48 7.08
N LEU A 53 -24.99 -19.80 5.81
CA LEU A 53 -25.56 -19.09 4.66
C LEU A 53 -26.81 -19.75 4.08
N LYS A 54 -27.21 -20.91 4.58
CA LYS A 54 -28.42 -21.63 4.16
C LYS A 54 -29.41 -21.66 5.32
N THR A 55 -30.66 -21.29 5.05
CA THR A 55 -31.77 -21.40 6.00
C THR A 55 -32.88 -22.23 5.39
N VAL A 56 -33.60 -22.97 6.22
CA VAL A 56 -34.68 -23.89 5.81
C VAL A 56 -35.95 -23.47 6.54
N CYS A 57 -37.08 -23.51 5.84
CA CYS A 57 -38.37 -23.26 6.45
C CYS A 57 -38.76 -24.48 7.27
N VAL A 58 -38.88 -24.30 8.58
CA VAL A 58 -39.29 -25.35 9.52
C VAL A 58 -40.58 -24.93 10.20
N GLU A 59 -41.33 -25.91 10.69
CA GLU A 59 -42.53 -25.70 11.48
C GLU A 59 -42.20 -24.91 12.75
N ASP A 60 -43.03 -23.92 13.07
CA ASP A 60 -42.98 -23.23 14.36
C ASP A 60 -43.86 -23.96 15.39
N GLY A 61 -43.62 -23.73 16.68
CA GLY A 61 -44.18 -24.54 17.77
C GLY A 61 -45.71 -24.57 17.88
N ASP A 62 -46.43 -23.76 17.10
CA ASP A 62 -47.89 -23.72 17.02
C ASP A 62 -48.48 -24.56 15.86
N ALA A 63 -47.65 -25.22 15.05
CA ALA A 63 -48.04 -26.02 13.87
C ALA A 63 -48.92 -25.29 12.84
N SER A 64 -48.99 -23.96 12.92
CA SER A 64 -49.83 -23.10 12.09
C SER A 64 -49.01 -22.10 11.26
N SER A 65 -47.73 -21.91 11.62
CA SER A 65 -46.80 -21.02 10.94
C SER A 65 -45.41 -21.63 10.78
N GLY A 66 -44.63 -21.10 9.83
CA GLY A 66 -43.26 -21.54 9.58
C GLY A 66 -42.24 -20.50 9.99
N LYS A 67 -41.10 -20.95 10.53
CA LYS A 67 -39.93 -20.11 10.83
C LYS A 67 -38.68 -20.56 10.09
N TRP A 68 -37.76 -19.63 9.88
CA TRP A 68 -36.46 -19.91 9.29
C TRP A 68 -35.52 -20.55 10.33
N SER A 69 -34.91 -21.68 9.98
CA SER A 69 -34.05 -22.47 10.88
C SER A 69 -32.79 -21.73 11.37
N VAL A 70 -32.29 -20.79 10.57
CA VAL A 70 -31.24 -19.85 10.99
C VAL A 70 -31.60 -18.42 10.58
N PRO A 71 -31.24 -17.42 11.41
CA PRO A 71 -31.43 -16.02 11.07
C PRO A 71 -30.52 -15.60 9.91
N PRO A 72 -30.81 -14.46 9.24
CA PRO A 72 -29.93 -13.91 8.24
C PRO A 72 -28.52 -13.65 8.80
N PRO A 73 -27.44 -13.96 8.05
CA PRO A 73 -26.07 -13.78 8.52
C PRO A 73 -25.68 -12.29 8.56
N THR A 74 -24.59 -12.00 9.26
CA THR A 74 -23.91 -10.69 9.20
C THR A 74 -22.75 -10.78 8.23
N CYS A 75 -22.64 -9.81 7.32
CA CYS A 75 -21.47 -9.66 6.46
C CYS A 75 -20.62 -8.47 6.94
N LYS A 76 -19.33 -8.72 7.19
CA LYS A 76 -18.35 -7.70 7.56
C LYS A 76 -17.66 -7.15 6.31
N GLU A 77 -17.25 -5.90 6.37
CA GLU A 77 -16.54 -5.24 5.27
C GLU A 77 -15.17 -5.88 5.05
N ILE A 78 -14.80 -6.13 3.78
CA ILE A 78 -13.46 -6.59 3.43
C ILE A 78 -12.51 -5.38 3.48
N THR A 79 -11.47 -5.52 4.28
CA THR A 79 -10.45 -4.48 4.44
C THR A 79 -9.06 -5.07 4.31
N CYS A 80 -8.15 -4.32 3.69
CA CYS A 80 -6.74 -4.65 3.71
C CYS A 80 -6.12 -4.35 5.08
N ALA A 81 -5.09 -5.13 5.42
CA ALA A 81 -4.25 -4.84 6.56
C ALA A 81 -3.63 -3.44 6.47
N LYS A 82 -3.16 -2.90 7.60
CA LYS A 82 -2.40 -1.65 7.59
C LYS A 82 -1.24 -1.78 6.59
N PRO A 83 -1.07 -0.86 5.63
CA PRO A 83 0.02 -0.95 4.67
C PRO A 83 1.35 -1.09 5.40
N GLY A 84 2.11 -2.12 5.05
CA GLY A 84 3.46 -2.31 5.59
C GLY A 84 4.37 -1.16 5.19
N ALA A 85 5.38 -0.87 6.01
CA ALA A 85 6.47 0.02 5.64
C ALA A 85 7.61 -0.82 5.07
N GLY A 86 7.95 -0.62 3.80
CA GLY A 86 9.16 -1.18 3.20
C GLY A 86 10.42 -0.48 3.71
N THR A 87 11.59 -0.93 3.27
CA THR A 87 12.88 -0.40 3.72
C THR A 87 13.05 1.07 3.33
N ASN A 88 13.25 1.94 4.33
CA ASN A 88 13.39 3.40 4.18
C ASN A 88 12.22 4.10 3.47
N THR A 89 11.01 3.53 3.61
CA THR A 89 9.77 4.13 3.11
C THR A 89 8.90 4.69 4.23
N LYS A 90 7.91 5.49 3.83
CA LYS A 90 6.76 5.90 4.63
C LYS A 90 5.49 5.71 3.78
N ALA A 91 4.40 5.23 4.38
CA ALA A 91 3.08 5.32 3.77
C ALA A 91 2.54 6.73 4.03
N VAL A 92 2.21 7.47 2.97
CA VAL A 92 1.99 8.93 3.04
C VAL A 92 0.51 9.29 3.04
N SER A 93 -0.29 8.56 2.28
CA SER A 93 -1.68 8.92 2.02
C SER A 93 -2.50 7.67 1.77
N GLY A 94 -3.70 7.60 2.35
CA GLY A 94 -4.71 6.61 1.95
C GLY A 94 -5.96 6.64 2.81
N GLY A 95 -7.01 5.96 2.32
CA GLY A 95 -8.36 5.95 2.89
C GLY A 95 -8.53 5.02 4.10
N ARG A 96 -9.73 4.42 4.23
CA ARG A 96 -10.08 3.46 5.29
C ARG A 96 -9.60 2.03 5.01
N ARG A 97 -8.69 1.81 4.05
CA ARG A 97 -8.17 0.48 3.62
C ARG A 97 -9.25 -0.46 3.09
N LYS A 98 -10.32 0.10 2.54
CA LYS A 98 -11.41 -0.65 1.90
C LYS A 98 -10.98 -1.07 0.50
N LEU A 99 -11.67 -2.05 -0.06
CA LEU A 99 -11.49 -2.43 -1.47
C LEU A 99 -11.56 -1.21 -2.40
N ASP A 100 -10.76 -1.27 -3.46
CA ASP A 100 -10.52 -0.22 -4.46
C ASP A 100 -9.89 1.08 -3.93
N GLN A 101 -9.74 1.23 -2.61
CA GLN A 101 -8.98 2.34 -2.05
C GLN A 101 -7.49 2.09 -2.18
N TYR A 102 -6.74 3.17 -2.35
CA TYR A 102 -5.31 3.12 -2.58
C TYR A 102 -4.51 3.81 -1.48
N TYR A 103 -3.24 3.40 -1.38
CA TYR A 103 -2.22 4.08 -0.63
C TYR A 103 -1.04 4.43 -1.53
N THR A 104 -0.35 5.51 -1.18
CA THR A 104 0.89 5.93 -1.83
C THR A 104 2.05 5.90 -0.84
N TYR A 105 3.18 5.41 -1.31
CA TYR A 105 4.45 5.36 -0.59
C TYR A 105 5.36 6.52 -1.00
N SER A 106 6.18 7.00 -0.05
CA SER A 106 7.33 7.85 -0.34
C SER A 106 8.57 7.32 0.37
N CYS A 107 9.73 7.72 -0.15
CA CYS A 107 11.00 7.45 0.51
C CYS A 107 11.25 8.46 1.64
N LYS A 108 11.95 8.01 2.68
CA LYS A 108 12.49 8.90 3.71
C LYS A 108 13.50 9.87 3.08
N GLY A 109 13.71 11.01 3.72
CA GLY A 109 14.70 12.01 3.27
C GLY A 109 16.07 11.37 3.07
N GLY A 110 16.70 11.67 1.94
CA GLY A 110 17.98 11.10 1.50
C GLY A 110 17.92 9.69 0.92
N TYR A 111 16.72 9.18 0.63
CA TYR A 111 16.51 7.93 -0.09
C TYR A 111 15.65 8.15 -1.33
N THR A 112 15.86 7.31 -2.33
CA THR A 112 15.10 7.31 -3.58
C THR A 112 14.55 5.92 -3.89
N ALA A 113 13.42 5.86 -4.60
CA ALA A 113 12.72 4.60 -4.83
C ALA A 113 13.50 3.73 -5.82
N THR A 114 13.57 2.42 -5.57
CA THR A 114 14.14 1.48 -6.55
C THR A 114 13.17 1.12 -7.67
N SER A 115 11.88 1.44 -7.52
CA SER A 115 10.85 1.19 -8.53
C SER A 115 9.83 2.33 -8.56
N ASN A 116 9.19 2.52 -9.72
CA ASN A 116 8.12 3.50 -9.89
C ASN A 116 6.77 3.04 -9.31
N LYS A 117 6.69 1.82 -8.76
CA LYS A 117 5.46 1.26 -8.18
C LYS A 117 5.27 1.75 -6.74
N LEU A 118 4.95 3.03 -6.59
CA LEU A 118 4.71 3.66 -5.29
C LEU A 118 3.24 3.69 -4.88
N LYS A 119 2.32 3.27 -5.75
CA LYS A 119 0.89 3.20 -5.49
C LYS A 119 0.45 1.74 -5.33
N THR A 120 -0.32 1.46 -4.29
CA THR A 120 -0.94 0.15 -4.05
C THR A 120 -2.44 0.30 -3.84
N VAL A 121 -3.22 -0.66 -4.32
CA VAL A 121 -4.69 -0.67 -4.24
C VAL A 121 -5.13 -1.87 -3.42
N CYS A 122 -6.14 -1.70 -2.58
CA CYS A 122 -6.72 -2.82 -1.85
C CYS A 122 -7.59 -3.62 -2.80
N VAL A 123 -7.22 -4.87 -3.05
CA VAL A 123 -7.95 -5.80 -3.91
C VAL A 123 -8.43 -6.98 -3.10
N GLU A 124 -9.46 -7.66 -3.60
CA GLU A 124 -9.97 -8.86 -2.96
C GLU A 124 -8.93 -9.97 -3.05
N ASP A 125 -8.74 -10.70 -1.95
CA ASP A 125 -7.91 -11.90 -1.98
C ASP A 125 -8.66 -13.06 -2.65
N GLY A 126 -7.95 -14.08 -3.13
CA GLY A 126 -8.51 -15.11 -4.00
C GLY A 126 -9.67 -15.92 -3.39
N ASP A 127 -9.81 -15.90 -2.07
CA ASP A 127 -10.88 -16.59 -1.33
C ASP A 127 -12.08 -15.69 -0.98
N ALA A 128 -12.07 -14.41 -1.39
CA ALA A 128 -13.09 -13.41 -1.06
C ALA A 128 -13.39 -13.26 0.46
N SER A 129 -12.44 -13.68 1.31
CA SER A 129 -12.57 -13.60 2.77
C SER A 129 -11.81 -12.41 3.35
N SER A 130 -10.84 -11.89 2.61
CA SER A 130 -9.97 -10.80 3.04
C SER A 130 -9.52 -9.92 1.87
N GLY A 131 -8.92 -8.77 2.19
CA GLY A 131 -8.33 -7.87 1.21
C GLY A 131 -6.81 -7.93 1.26
N LYS A 132 -6.16 -7.82 0.11
CA LYS A 132 -4.71 -7.72 -0.03
C LYS A 132 -4.28 -6.49 -0.83
N TRP A 133 -3.08 -6.00 -0.57
CA TRP A 133 -2.49 -4.90 -1.33
C TRP A 133 -1.98 -5.41 -2.69
N SER A 134 -2.33 -4.70 -3.77
CA SER A 134 -2.02 -5.07 -5.15
C SER A 134 -0.52 -5.12 -5.46
N VAL A 135 0.28 -4.31 -4.75
CA VAL A 135 1.74 -4.35 -4.79
C VAL A 135 2.33 -4.30 -3.38
N PRO A 136 3.46 -4.98 -3.12
CA PRO A 136 4.14 -4.90 -1.85
C PRO A 136 4.77 -3.52 -1.62
N PRO A 137 5.13 -3.18 -0.37
CA PRO A 137 5.85 -1.94 -0.08
C PRO A 137 7.17 -1.86 -0.87
N PRO A 138 7.51 -0.71 -1.44
CA PRO A 138 8.73 -0.55 -2.22
C PRO A 138 9.98 -0.53 -1.33
N THR A 139 11.14 -0.67 -1.95
CA THR A 139 12.44 -0.45 -1.30
C THR A 139 12.99 0.91 -1.73
N CYS A 140 13.53 1.68 -0.79
CA CYS A 140 14.25 2.90 -1.11
C CYS A 140 15.75 2.71 -0.84
N LYS A 141 16.57 3.08 -1.83
CA LYS A 141 18.04 3.08 -1.73
C LYS A 141 18.54 4.45 -1.29
N GLU A 142 19.65 4.47 -0.57
CA GLU A 142 20.27 5.71 -0.12
C GLU A 142 20.78 6.50 -1.33
N ILE A 143 20.51 7.81 -1.35
CA ILE A 143 21.05 8.72 -2.36
C ILE A 143 22.52 8.93 -2.04
N THR A 144 23.38 8.67 -3.02
CA THR A 144 24.82 8.85 -2.90
C THR A 144 25.35 9.58 -4.12
N CYS A 145 26.38 10.38 -3.91
CA CYS A 145 27.14 10.99 -4.99
C CYS A 145 28.11 9.97 -5.60
N ALA A 146 28.39 10.14 -6.88
CA ALA A 146 29.47 9.42 -7.54
C ALA A 146 30.82 9.67 -6.83
N LYS A 147 31.81 8.81 -7.08
CA LYS A 147 33.18 9.09 -6.65
C LYS A 147 33.57 10.48 -7.16
N PRO A 148 34.07 11.40 -6.31
CA PRO A 148 34.47 12.72 -6.78
C PRO A 148 35.48 12.60 -7.91
N GLY A 149 35.27 13.37 -8.97
CA GLY A 149 36.21 13.41 -10.10
C GLY A 149 37.57 13.95 -9.65
N ALA A 150 38.63 13.52 -10.34
CA ALA A 150 39.95 14.12 -10.17
C ALA A 150 40.00 15.43 -10.95
N GLY A 151 40.30 16.53 -10.27
CA GLY A 151 40.60 17.81 -10.92
C GLY A 151 42.01 17.85 -11.48
N THR A 152 42.31 18.79 -12.36
CA THR A 152 43.64 18.94 -12.97
C THR A 152 44.69 19.32 -11.93
N ASN A 153 45.75 18.51 -11.80
CA ASN A 153 46.83 18.70 -10.83
C ASN A 153 46.36 18.77 -9.37
N THR A 154 45.27 18.07 -9.05
CA THR A 154 44.72 17.97 -7.69
C THR A 154 45.01 16.61 -7.04
N LYS A 155 44.88 16.57 -5.72
CA LYS A 155 44.72 15.38 -4.88
C LYS A 155 43.41 15.52 -4.10
N ALA A 156 42.62 14.45 -4.03
CA ALA A 156 41.47 14.40 -3.11
C ALA A 156 41.99 14.02 -1.72
N VAL A 157 41.72 14.82 -0.70
CA VAL A 157 42.40 14.74 0.62
C VAL A 157 41.56 14.06 1.69
N SER A 158 40.25 14.28 1.69
CA SER A 158 39.35 13.72 2.72
C SER A 158 38.10 13.14 2.07
N GLY A 159 37.75 11.89 2.39
CA GLY A 159 36.58 11.24 1.81
C GLY A 159 35.62 10.60 2.81
N GLY A 160 34.42 11.16 2.89
CA GLY A 160 33.26 10.49 3.50
C GLY A 160 32.71 9.35 2.64
N ARG A 161 31.66 8.67 3.11
CA ARG A 161 30.95 7.60 2.38
C ARG A 161 30.10 8.08 1.19
N ARG A 162 30.33 9.30 0.69
CA ARG A 162 29.63 9.93 -0.46
C ARG A 162 28.12 10.08 -0.25
N LYS A 163 27.70 10.16 1.01
CA LYS A 163 26.29 10.37 1.38
C LYS A 163 25.93 11.84 1.24
N LEU A 164 24.64 12.14 1.13
CA LEU A 164 24.14 13.52 1.18
C LEU A 164 24.69 14.27 2.39
N ASP A 165 24.93 15.56 2.20
CA ASP A 165 25.52 16.52 3.14
C ASP A 165 26.98 16.21 3.56
N GLN A 166 27.54 15.08 3.14
CA GLN A 166 28.98 14.83 3.29
C GLN A 166 29.77 15.61 2.25
N TYR A 167 31.01 15.97 2.62
CA TYR A 167 31.87 16.80 1.80
C TYR A 167 33.20 16.11 1.48
N TYR A 168 33.81 16.58 0.40
CA TYR A 168 35.18 16.27 0.01
C TYR A 168 35.98 17.56 -0.14
N THR A 169 37.27 17.47 0.16
CA THR A 169 38.21 18.58 -0.04
C THR A 169 39.30 18.17 -1.02
N TYR A 170 39.67 19.12 -1.87
CA TYR A 170 40.75 19.02 -2.84
C TYR A 170 41.96 19.82 -2.36
N SER A 171 43.14 19.33 -2.67
CA SER A 171 44.39 20.09 -2.58
C SER A 171 45.13 20.04 -3.92
N CYS A 172 45.97 21.04 -4.18
CA CYS A 172 46.84 21.00 -5.35
C CYS A 172 48.05 20.09 -5.09
N LYS A 173 48.54 19.44 -6.14
CA LYS A 173 49.84 18.76 -6.12
C LYS A 173 50.95 19.80 -5.90
N GLY A 174 52.10 19.37 -5.36
CA GLY A 174 53.25 20.26 -5.18
C GLY A 174 53.67 20.91 -6.50
N GLY A 175 54.01 22.20 -6.46
CA GLY A 175 54.30 23.01 -7.65
C GLY A 175 53.09 23.71 -8.28
N TYR A 176 51.87 23.47 -7.79
CA TYR A 176 50.64 24.04 -8.33
C TYR A 176 49.86 24.84 -7.29
N THR A 177 49.11 25.84 -7.76
CA THR A 177 48.19 26.65 -6.97
C THR A 177 46.77 26.60 -7.54
N ALA A 178 45.76 26.70 -6.68
CA ALA A 178 44.37 26.59 -7.09
C ALA A 178 43.95 27.81 -7.94
N THR A 179 43.24 27.58 -9.04
CA THR A 179 42.68 28.69 -9.83
C THR A 179 41.47 29.34 -9.16
N SER A 180 40.88 28.69 -8.16
CA SER A 180 39.78 29.24 -7.36
C SER A 180 39.80 28.71 -5.92
N ASN A 181 39.17 29.45 -5.01
CA ASN A 181 39.02 29.04 -3.61
C ASN A 181 37.96 27.94 -3.40
N LYS A 182 37.33 27.42 -4.48
CA LYS A 182 36.31 26.38 -4.42
C LYS A 182 36.93 24.98 -4.33
N LEU A 183 37.62 24.70 -3.23
CA LEU A 183 38.29 23.43 -2.98
C LEU A 183 37.45 22.42 -2.17
N LYS A 184 36.27 22.84 -1.68
CA LYS A 184 35.33 21.99 -0.93
C LYS A 184 34.08 21.76 -1.77
N THR A 185 33.68 20.50 -1.89
CA THR A 185 32.43 20.09 -2.53
C THR A 185 31.55 19.29 -1.58
N VAL A 186 30.23 19.46 -1.67
CA VAL A 186 29.24 18.82 -0.80
C VAL A 186 28.31 17.98 -1.66
N CYS A 187 27.96 16.79 -1.19
CA CYS A 187 26.99 15.95 -1.87
C CYS A 187 25.59 16.49 -1.63
N VAL A 188 24.94 16.96 -2.69
CA VAL A 188 23.58 17.49 -2.67
C VAL A 188 22.65 16.60 -3.49
N VAL A 189 21.35 16.72 -3.27
CA VAL A 189 20.34 16.02 -4.08
C VAL A 189 20.35 16.61 -5.49
N ASP A 190 20.36 15.75 -6.51
CA ASP A 190 20.22 16.18 -7.89
C ASP A 190 18.78 16.63 -8.17
N GLY A 191 18.56 17.44 -9.22
CA GLY A 191 17.29 18.15 -9.44
C GLY A 191 16.05 17.24 -9.54
N ASP A 192 16.22 15.98 -9.92
CA ASP A 192 15.16 14.97 -10.05
C ASP A 192 14.96 14.12 -8.79
N ALA A 193 15.74 14.36 -7.73
CA ALA A 193 15.80 13.58 -6.49
C ALA A 193 16.04 12.06 -6.69
N SER A 194 16.57 11.66 -7.83
CA SER A 194 16.90 10.27 -8.15
C SER A 194 18.34 9.92 -7.77
N SER A 195 19.22 10.92 -7.69
CA SER A 195 20.64 10.72 -7.42
C SER A 195 21.26 11.90 -6.65
N GLY A 196 22.53 11.74 -6.27
CA GLY A 196 23.31 12.78 -5.62
C GLY A 196 24.31 13.40 -6.59
N LYS A 197 24.50 14.72 -6.49
CA LYS A 197 25.46 15.49 -7.28
C LYS A 197 26.40 16.28 -6.36
N TRP A 198 27.64 16.46 -6.80
CA TRP A 198 28.61 17.34 -6.13
C TRP A 198 28.29 18.81 -6.39
N SER A 199 28.21 19.62 -5.33
CA SER A 199 27.80 21.03 -5.40
C SER A 199 28.74 21.91 -6.22
N VAL A 200 30.03 21.56 -6.27
CA VAL A 200 31.02 22.18 -7.15
C VAL A 200 31.80 21.10 -7.92
N PRO A 201 32.18 21.37 -9.19
CA PRO A 201 33.01 20.45 -9.97
C PRO A 201 34.45 20.38 -9.41
N PRO A 202 35.22 19.35 -9.79
CA PRO A 202 36.63 19.25 -9.41
C PRO A 202 37.43 20.49 -9.85
N PRO A 203 38.28 21.07 -8.98
CA PRO A 203 39.01 22.29 -9.29
C PRO A 203 40.19 22.05 -10.24
N THR A 204 40.69 23.14 -10.83
CA THR A 204 41.90 23.16 -11.65
C THR A 204 43.02 23.82 -10.83
N CYS A 205 44.21 23.24 -10.82
CA CYS A 205 45.40 23.90 -10.28
C CYS A 205 46.35 24.28 -11.42
N LYS A 206 46.77 25.56 -11.44
CA LYS A 206 47.75 26.09 -12.39
C LYS A 206 49.15 26.04 -11.79
N ASP A 207 50.15 25.91 -12.67
CA ASP A 207 51.55 25.89 -12.26
C ASP A 207 51.91 27.21 -11.55
N LEU A 208 52.67 27.13 -10.45
CA LEU A 208 53.15 28.31 -9.75
C LEU A 208 53.96 29.21 -10.70
N PHE A 209 54.86 28.70 -11.52
CA PHE A 209 55.67 29.55 -12.41
C PHE A 209 54.83 30.37 -13.41
N LEU A 210 53.70 29.82 -13.87
CA LEU A 210 52.78 30.54 -14.74
C LEU A 210 51.92 31.55 -13.96
N ALA A 211 51.50 31.20 -12.74
CA ALA A 211 50.71 32.07 -11.88
C ALA A 211 51.43 33.38 -11.50
N TRP A 212 52.75 33.36 -11.34
CA TRP A 212 53.53 34.53 -10.96
C TRP A 212 53.72 35.51 -12.12
N LYS A 213 53.79 35.01 -13.36
CA LYS A 213 53.83 35.86 -14.56
C LYS A 213 52.55 36.69 -14.74
N ASP A 214 51.40 36.12 -14.38
CA ASP A 214 50.10 36.80 -14.45
C ASP A 214 49.94 37.95 -13.41
N LEU A 215 50.78 38.00 -12.37
CA LEU A 215 50.72 39.00 -11.28
C LEU A 215 51.70 40.17 -11.49
N GLN A 216 52.52 40.13 -12.55
CA GLN A 216 53.52 41.15 -12.89
C GLN A 216 53.15 41.99 -14.12
N LEU A 217 51.88 41.92 -14.55
CA LEU A 217 51.23 42.78 -15.55
C LEU A 217 50.06 43.50 -14.89
#